data_AF-A0A250X6F6-F1
#
_entry.id   AF-A0A250X6F6-F1
#
_cell.length_a   1.000
_cell.length_b   1.000
_cell.length_c   1.000
_cell.angle_alpha   90.00
_cell.angle_beta   90.00
_cell.angle_gamma   90.00
#
_symmetry.space_group_name_H-M   'P 1'
#
loop_
_entity.id
_entity.type
_entity.pdbx_description
1 polymer ?
#
loop_
_entity_poly.entity_id
_entity_poly.type
_entity_poly.pdbx_seq_one_letter_code
_entity_poly.pdbx_strand_id
1 'polypeptide(L)'
;MSILLASRRVAQGVYAKVIEGSTSEPIRCLSSVPGTFNEGNNLAYAVGLGVVLGAIGLGSMAVLADKKDATVVSLPGGISVELSPPPSGSFEVKITKTGDERVVDAVGNFPLITEKHRSLTAKALKADPALYAKYANVKTPMGFTFDQAIQAGIDAPHLGVGIVAAEPAAYQVYKEIMDKVIEGWHGYKATDTHQSDMDFERLKMTPAQVTKFNKHIVSTRIRAGRSIDGLALPPGTDRKQRRTVESLLKNALSKMSGDLEGIYYPLGGMTKEQEDKLQADGFLFQKPTPNNVLANCGAARDWPDARGIFHNKDKTFLVWVNEEDHIRCISMQDGGNVKDVFKRWAMAINSIEVSLASAGYSYAHDDHLGYITTCPSNCGTGLRASVMLKLPKLYKKMGVHALEELADSMGLQARGGRGEHSPPGPNGEFDISNKGRIGASEVELVQRMIDGVEKLIDLEEAA
;
A
#
# COMPACT_ATOMS: atom_id res chain seq x y z
N MET A 1 -2.53 -36.25 -18.25
CA MET A 1 -3.73 -36.97 -17.80
C MET A 1 -4.93 -36.13 -18.20
N SER A 2 -5.78 -36.68 -19.06
CA SER A 2 -6.72 -35.97 -19.95
C SER A 2 -8.05 -35.60 -19.29
N ILE A 3 -8.72 -34.56 -19.79
CA ILE A 3 -10.19 -34.60 -19.98
C ILE A 3 -10.50 -34.18 -21.42
N LEU A 4 -11.21 -35.10 -22.09
CA LEU A 4 -11.67 -35.11 -23.46
C LEU A 4 -13.08 -34.50 -23.49
N LEU A 5 -13.41 -33.66 -24.48
CA LEU A 5 -14.79 -33.46 -24.93
C LEU A 5 -14.82 -33.52 -26.46
N ALA A 6 -15.56 -34.50 -26.97
CA ALA A 6 -15.59 -34.94 -28.35
C ALA A 6 -16.26 -33.93 -29.30
N SER A 7 -15.75 -33.82 -30.53
CA SER A 7 -16.49 -33.21 -31.64
C SER A 7 -16.96 -34.30 -32.61
N ARG A 8 -18.28 -34.38 -32.84
CA ARG A 8 -18.88 -35.12 -33.97
C ARG A 8 -19.04 -34.16 -35.15
N ARG A 9 -18.67 -34.62 -36.35
CA ARG A 9 -18.83 -33.94 -37.65
C ARG A 9 -20.31 -33.69 -37.98
N VAL A 10 -20.61 -32.48 -38.49
CA VAL A 10 -21.61 -32.22 -39.56
C VAL A 10 -21.07 -31.07 -40.44
N ALA A 11 -21.47 -31.09 -41.72
CA ALA A 11 -20.84 -30.54 -42.92
C ALA A 11 -20.84 -28.99 -43.09
N GLN A 12 -19.87 -28.53 -43.91
CA GLN A 12 -19.80 -27.32 -44.78
C GLN A 12 -20.65 -26.09 -44.37
N GLY A 13 -20.16 -24.86 -44.14
CA GLY A 13 -18.86 -24.21 -44.27
C GLY A 13 -19.07 -22.70 -44.50
N VAL A 14 -18.50 -21.83 -43.64
CA VAL A 14 -18.09 -20.43 -43.86
C VAL A 14 -17.06 -20.14 -42.76
N TYR A 15 -15.81 -19.80 -43.11
CA TYR A 15 -14.73 -19.53 -42.16
C TYR A 15 -14.40 -18.04 -42.15
N ALA A 16 -14.64 -17.32 -41.05
CA ALA A 16 -14.15 -15.94 -40.91
C ALA A 16 -12.63 -15.94 -40.70
N LYS A 17 -11.91 -15.13 -41.48
CA LYS A 17 -10.47 -14.89 -41.32
C LYS A 17 -10.30 -13.56 -40.59
N VAL A 18 -9.76 -13.59 -39.38
CA VAL A 18 -9.38 -12.38 -38.64
C VAL A 18 -8.01 -11.93 -39.14
N ILE A 19 -7.90 -10.68 -39.62
CA ILE A 19 -6.61 -10.05 -39.91
C ILE A 19 -6.40 -9.00 -38.82
N GLU A 20 -5.56 -9.31 -37.84
CA GLU A 20 -5.21 -8.37 -36.76
C GLU A 20 -3.80 -7.83 -36.98
N GLY A 21 -3.66 -6.51 -36.93
CA GLY A 21 -2.38 -5.83 -36.77
C GLY A 21 -1.91 -5.99 -35.32
N SER A 22 -0.73 -6.60 -35.19
CA SER A 22 0.05 -6.81 -33.95
C SER A 22 -0.63 -7.57 -32.80
N THR A 23 -0.70 -8.90 -32.90
CA THR A 23 0.15 -9.85 -32.15
C THR A 23 -0.18 -11.28 -32.63
N SER A 24 0.83 -12.15 -32.60
CA SER A 24 0.84 -13.43 -33.31
C SER A 24 0.18 -14.56 -32.51
N GLU A 25 -1.04 -14.99 -32.87
CA GLU A 25 -1.48 -16.39 -32.92
C GLU A 25 -2.91 -16.54 -33.52
N PRO A 26 -3.20 -17.61 -34.30
CA PRO A 26 -4.48 -17.74 -35.02
C PRO A 26 -5.60 -18.34 -34.15
N ILE A 27 -6.67 -17.57 -33.90
CA ILE A 27 -7.88 -18.06 -33.19
C ILE A 27 -8.92 -18.59 -34.20
N ARG A 28 -9.36 -19.85 -34.05
CA ARG A 28 -10.42 -20.46 -34.87
C ARG A 28 -11.81 -20.17 -34.30
N CYS A 29 -12.72 -19.72 -35.17
CA CYS A 29 -14.13 -19.49 -34.86
C CYS A 29 -14.90 -20.83 -34.73
N LEU A 30 -15.73 -20.98 -33.69
CA LEU A 30 -16.55 -22.18 -33.43
C LEU A 30 -18.04 -21.89 -33.72
N SER A 31 -18.50 -22.44 -34.85
CA SER A 31 -19.89 -22.64 -35.30
C SER A 31 -20.68 -21.43 -35.84
N SER A 32 -21.32 -21.67 -37.00
CA SER A 32 -22.41 -20.87 -37.58
C SER A 32 -23.69 -21.72 -37.54
N VAL A 33 -24.80 -21.19 -37.01
CA VAL A 33 -26.12 -21.83 -37.16
C VAL A 33 -26.86 -21.12 -38.30
N PRO A 34 -27.26 -21.81 -39.38
CA PRO A 34 -28.04 -21.19 -40.43
C PRO A 34 -29.50 -21.07 -39.98
N GLY A 35 -30.00 -19.83 -39.94
CA GLY A 35 -31.43 -19.53 -39.82
C GLY A 35 -31.79 -18.43 -40.80
N THR A 36 -32.63 -18.75 -41.78
CA THR A 36 -33.22 -17.75 -42.69
C THR A 36 -34.43 -17.13 -42.01
N PHE A 37 -34.33 -15.86 -41.59
CA PHE A 37 -35.51 -15.04 -41.29
C PHE A 37 -36.01 -14.43 -42.60
N ASN A 38 -37.27 -14.71 -42.94
CA ASN A 38 -37.85 -14.37 -44.23
C ASN A 38 -39.00 -13.39 -43.99
N GLU A 39 -38.71 -12.10 -43.96
CA GLU A 39 -39.68 -11.02 -44.20
C GLU A 39 -38.99 -9.89 -44.97
N GLY A 40 -39.36 -9.72 -46.25
CA GLY A 40 -39.10 -8.51 -47.05
C GLY A 40 -37.66 -8.27 -47.52
N ASN A 41 -37.23 -8.94 -48.60
CA ASN A 41 -36.13 -8.59 -49.53
C ASN A 41 -34.74 -8.11 -49.03
N ASN A 42 -34.48 -8.03 -47.73
CA ASN A 42 -33.14 -7.78 -47.19
C ASN A 42 -32.62 -9.04 -46.50
N LEU A 43 -31.72 -9.74 -47.18
CA LEU A 43 -31.04 -10.94 -46.69
C LEU A 43 -29.96 -10.56 -45.67
N ALA A 44 -30.28 -10.56 -44.37
CA ALA A 44 -29.30 -10.38 -43.29
C ALA A 44 -28.74 -11.72 -42.78
N TYR A 45 -27.50 -11.74 -42.27
CA TYR A 45 -26.92 -12.88 -41.57
C TYR A 45 -26.83 -12.63 -40.06
N ALA A 46 -27.10 -13.65 -39.25
CA ALA A 46 -26.81 -13.63 -37.82
C ALA A 46 -25.38 -14.13 -37.58
N VAL A 47 -24.48 -13.25 -37.14
CA VAL A 47 -23.08 -13.58 -36.82
C VAL A 47 -22.92 -13.70 -35.31
N GLY A 48 -22.52 -14.88 -34.83
CA GLY A 48 -22.23 -15.12 -33.41
C GLY A 48 -20.79 -14.74 -33.05
N LEU A 49 -20.62 -13.79 -32.12
CA LEU A 49 -19.31 -13.24 -31.72
C LEU A 49 -18.76 -13.85 -30.41
N GLY A 50 -19.21 -15.07 -30.05
CA GLY A 50 -19.04 -15.66 -28.72
C GLY A 50 -17.61 -15.78 -28.20
N VAL A 51 -16.65 -16.12 -29.05
CA VAL A 51 -15.23 -16.27 -28.64
C VAL A 51 -14.51 -14.92 -28.58
N VAL A 52 -14.88 -13.99 -29.46
CA VAL A 52 -14.18 -12.72 -29.63
C VAL A 52 -14.57 -11.70 -28.55
N LEU A 53 -15.84 -11.66 -28.17
CA LEU A 53 -16.33 -10.82 -27.06
C LEU A 53 -16.06 -11.44 -25.68
N GLY A 54 -15.91 -12.77 -25.61
CA GLY A 54 -15.51 -13.49 -24.40
C GLY A 54 -14.12 -13.09 -23.90
N ALA A 55 -13.16 -12.86 -24.81
CA ALA A 55 -11.81 -12.43 -24.48
C ALA A 55 -11.71 -11.01 -23.88
N ILE A 56 -12.75 -10.19 -24.06
CA ILE A 56 -12.85 -8.82 -23.53
C ILE A 56 -13.98 -8.66 -22.49
N GLY A 57 -14.52 -9.78 -21.97
CA GLY A 57 -15.42 -9.80 -20.81
C GLY A 57 -16.89 -9.44 -21.07
N LEU A 58 -17.33 -9.37 -22.33
CA LEU A 58 -18.69 -8.91 -22.69
C LEU A 58 -19.70 -10.04 -22.99
N GLY A 59 -19.30 -11.32 -22.89
CA GLY A 59 -20.16 -12.48 -23.14
C GLY A 59 -20.52 -12.68 -24.63
N SER A 60 -21.39 -13.65 -24.91
CA SER A 60 -21.77 -14.00 -26.29
C SER A 60 -22.87 -13.08 -26.83
N MET A 61 -22.66 -12.50 -28.01
CA MET A 61 -23.65 -11.66 -28.69
C MET A 61 -23.85 -12.10 -30.14
N ALA A 62 -25.06 -11.93 -30.67
CA ALA A 62 -25.39 -12.14 -32.07
C ALA A 62 -25.72 -10.80 -32.73
N VAL A 63 -25.09 -10.51 -33.87
CA VAL A 63 -25.30 -9.28 -34.64
C VAL A 63 -25.91 -9.64 -35.99
N LEU A 64 -26.92 -8.88 -36.42
CA LEU A 64 -27.49 -8.95 -37.76
C LEU A 64 -26.68 -8.04 -38.69
N ALA A 65 -26.09 -8.60 -39.75
CA ALA A 65 -25.28 -7.87 -40.72
C ALA A 65 -25.90 -7.89 -42.12
N ASP A 66 -25.81 -6.75 -42.83
CA ASP A 66 -26.28 -6.61 -44.22
C ASP A 66 -25.33 -7.34 -45.20
N LYS A 67 -25.86 -7.75 -46.36
CA LYS A 67 -25.10 -8.37 -47.44
C LYS A 67 -24.39 -7.39 -48.36
N LYS A 68 -24.82 -6.13 -48.39
CA LYS A 68 -24.33 -5.13 -49.36
C LYS A 68 -23.47 -4.05 -48.75
N ASP A 69 -23.73 -3.69 -47.49
CA ASP A 69 -23.06 -2.59 -46.80
C ASP A 69 -22.37 -3.07 -45.51
N ALA A 70 -21.29 -2.39 -45.14
CA ALA A 70 -20.60 -2.64 -43.87
C ALA A 70 -21.52 -2.28 -42.70
N THR A 71 -21.63 -3.20 -41.74
CA THR A 71 -22.43 -3.00 -40.53
C THR A 71 -21.52 -2.69 -39.35
N VAL A 72 -21.66 -1.51 -38.76
CA VAL A 72 -20.87 -1.10 -37.57
C VAL A 72 -21.75 -1.18 -36.33
N VAL A 73 -21.27 -1.90 -35.32
CA VAL A 73 -21.90 -2.02 -34.00
C VAL A 73 -20.99 -1.41 -32.94
N SER A 74 -21.50 -0.40 -32.24
CA SER A 74 -20.83 0.18 -31.09
C SER A 74 -21.24 -0.55 -29.82
N LEU A 75 -20.25 -1.00 -29.05
CA LEU A 75 -20.40 -1.70 -27.79
C LEU A 75 -19.92 -0.83 -26.60
N PRO A 76 -20.37 -1.12 -25.37
CA PRO A 76 -19.86 -0.45 -24.18
C PRO A 76 -18.32 -0.55 -24.07
N GLY A 77 -17.68 0.50 -23.55
CA GLY A 77 -16.23 0.52 -23.32
C GLY A 77 -15.38 0.94 -24.52
N GLY A 78 -15.96 1.68 -25.48
CA GLY A 78 -15.21 2.23 -26.62
C GLY A 78 -14.87 1.19 -27.70
N ILE A 79 -15.61 0.08 -27.75
CA ILE A 79 -15.35 -1.00 -28.70
C ILE A 79 -16.32 -0.86 -29.86
N SER A 80 -15.81 -0.75 -31.08
CA SER A 80 -16.60 -0.85 -32.31
C SER A 80 -16.24 -2.14 -33.06
N VAL A 81 -17.27 -2.81 -33.56
CA VAL A 81 -17.15 -4.00 -34.40
C VAL A 81 -17.73 -3.64 -35.76
N GLU A 82 -16.90 -3.64 -36.78
CA GLU A 82 -17.28 -3.45 -38.18
C GLU A 82 -17.30 -4.80 -38.89
N LEU A 83 -18.44 -5.14 -39.49
CA LEU A 83 -18.66 -6.35 -40.27
C LEU A 83 -18.78 -5.95 -41.74
N SER A 84 -17.77 -6.27 -42.53
CA SER A 84 -17.75 -5.96 -43.96
C SER A 84 -18.38 -7.10 -44.78
N PRO A 85 -19.19 -6.79 -45.80
CA PRO A 85 -19.87 -7.79 -46.61
C PRO A 85 -18.86 -8.70 -47.34
N PRO A 86 -19.14 -10.01 -47.45
CA PRO A 86 -18.20 -10.99 -47.96
C PRO A 86 -18.00 -10.86 -49.49
N PRO A 87 -16.75 -10.82 -50.00
CA PRO A 87 -16.50 -10.90 -51.44
C PRO A 87 -16.80 -12.30 -52.01
N SER A 88 -16.47 -13.35 -51.24
CA SER A 88 -16.95 -14.72 -51.41
C SER A 88 -16.67 -15.52 -50.14
N GLY A 89 -17.70 -16.17 -49.59
CA GLY A 89 -17.54 -17.21 -48.56
C GLY A 89 -17.32 -16.78 -47.11
N SER A 90 -16.91 -15.56 -46.74
CA SER A 90 -16.74 -15.15 -45.32
C SER A 90 -16.74 -13.64 -45.06
N PHE A 91 -17.38 -13.21 -43.96
CA PHE A 91 -17.33 -11.82 -43.47
C PHE A 91 -15.94 -11.47 -42.93
N GLU A 92 -15.50 -10.24 -43.19
CA GLU A 92 -14.35 -9.65 -42.53
C GLU A 92 -14.84 -8.89 -41.29
N VAL A 93 -14.27 -9.20 -40.13
CA VAL A 93 -14.63 -8.59 -38.84
C VAL A 93 -13.47 -7.74 -38.39
N LYS A 94 -13.67 -6.42 -38.33
CA LYS A 94 -12.70 -5.47 -37.79
C LYS A 94 -13.18 -4.98 -36.43
N ILE A 95 -12.39 -5.24 -35.40
CA ILE A 95 -12.69 -4.77 -34.05
C ILE A 95 -11.73 -3.64 -33.73
N THR A 96 -12.29 -2.48 -33.41
CA THR A 96 -11.52 -1.32 -32.99
C THR A 96 -11.89 -1.01 -31.56
N LYS A 97 -10.92 -1.07 -30.64
CA LYS A 97 -11.10 -0.56 -29.29
C LYS A 97 -10.47 0.83 -29.24
N THR A 98 -11.27 1.87 -29.23
CA THR A 98 -10.81 3.22 -28.93
C THR A 98 -10.73 3.36 -27.41
N GLY A 99 -9.53 3.15 -26.86
CA GLY A 99 -9.26 3.35 -25.43
C GLY A 99 -7.99 2.62 -24.95
N ASP A 100 -7.05 3.44 -24.50
CA ASP A 100 -5.71 3.15 -23.95
C ASP A 100 -4.72 2.54 -24.94
N GLU A 101 -4.06 3.40 -25.72
CA GLU A 101 -2.74 3.07 -26.27
C GLU A 101 -1.85 2.62 -25.11
N ARG A 102 -1.51 1.33 -25.06
CA ARG A 102 -0.49 0.85 -24.13
C ARG A 102 0.81 1.51 -24.55
N VAL A 103 1.36 2.38 -23.70
CA VAL A 103 2.72 2.89 -23.90
C VAL A 103 3.64 1.67 -23.85
N VAL A 104 4.17 1.28 -25.01
CA VAL A 104 5.14 0.20 -25.11
C VAL A 104 6.51 0.82 -24.87
N ASP A 105 7.07 0.60 -23.69
CA ASP A 105 8.45 0.98 -23.41
C ASP A 105 9.43 0.08 -24.21
N ALA A 106 10.72 0.43 -24.26
CA ALA A 106 11.73 -0.30 -25.04
C ALA A 106 11.88 -1.81 -24.67
N VAL A 107 11.45 -2.20 -23.46
CA VAL A 107 11.43 -3.58 -22.93
C VAL A 107 10.07 -4.24 -23.18
N GLY A 108 9.02 -3.47 -23.48
CA GLY A 108 7.67 -3.96 -23.77
C GLY A 108 6.90 -4.48 -22.56
N ASN A 109 7.34 -4.16 -21.33
CA ASN A 109 6.75 -4.64 -20.08
C ASN A 109 6.06 -3.55 -19.25
N PHE A 110 5.88 -2.35 -19.80
CA PHE A 110 5.28 -1.22 -19.10
C PHE A 110 3.92 -1.63 -18.48
N PRO A 111 3.71 -1.33 -17.19
CA PRO A 111 2.50 -1.74 -16.49
C PRO A 111 1.28 -0.97 -17.02
N LEU A 112 0.12 -1.63 -17.02
CA LEU A 112 -1.14 -0.98 -17.36
C LEU A 112 -1.59 -0.06 -16.21
N ILE A 113 -1.36 1.25 -16.36
CA ILE A 113 -1.75 2.26 -15.38
C ILE A 113 -3.02 2.99 -15.85
N THR A 114 -4.16 2.64 -15.23
CA THR A 114 -5.47 3.28 -15.48
C THR A 114 -5.74 4.44 -14.52
N GLU A 115 -6.78 5.23 -14.79
CA GLU A 115 -7.27 6.32 -13.89
C GLU A 115 -7.63 5.87 -12.46
N LYS A 116 -7.78 4.55 -12.24
CA LYS A 116 -8.01 4.01 -10.89
C LYS A 116 -6.75 4.04 -10.03
N HIS A 117 -5.56 4.10 -10.63
CA HIS A 117 -4.29 4.11 -9.92
C HIS A 117 -4.01 5.50 -9.35
N ARG A 118 -3.98 5.59 -8.03
CA ARG A 118 -3.84 6.86 -7.29
C ARG A 118 -2.44 7.09 -6.74
N SER A 119 -1.60 6.06 -6.77
CA SER A 119 -0.28 6.07 -6.14
C SER A 119 0.65 7.09 -6.78
N LEU A 120 1.54 7.68 -5.97
CA LEU A 120 2.57 8.59 -6.46
C LEU A 120 3.49 7.92 -7.47
N THR A 121 3.78 6.62 -7.27
CA THR A 121 4.55 5.81 -8.22
C THR A 121 3.86 5.71 -9.57
N ALA A 122 2.57 5.36 -9.60
CA ALA A 122 1.81 5.26 -10.85
C ALA A 122 1.70 6.61 -11.55
N LYS A 123 1.51 7.70 -10.80
CA LYS A 123 1.49 9.07 -11.35
C LYS A 123 2.85 9.44 -11.96
N ALA A 124 3.95 9.13 -11.28
CA ALA A 124 5.30 9.38 -11.78
C ALA A 124 5.60 8.60 -13.07
N LEU A 125 5.26 7.31 -13.11
CA LEU A 125 5.45 6.48 -14.31
C LEU A 125 4.56 6.92 -15.48
N LYS A 126 3.32 7.35 -15.23
CA LYS A 126 2.43 7.88 -16.27
C LYS A 126 2.92 9.22 -16.83
N ALA A 127 3.47 10.07 -15.96
CA ALA A 127 4.01 11.38 -16.36
C ALA A 127 5.34 11.24 -17.12
N ASP A 128 6.17 10.26 -16.76
CA ASP A 128 7.44 9.98 -17.42
C ASP A 128 7.66 8.46 -17.60
N PRO A 129 7.17 7.89 -18.71
CA PRO A 129 7.35 6.47 -19.02
C PRO A 129 8.82 6.04 -19.18
N ALA A 130 9.74 6.98 -19.43
CA ALA A 130 11.17 6.66 -19.56
C ALA A 130 11.77 6.19 -18.23
N LEU A 131 11.18 6.55 -17.09
CA LEU A 131 11.55 6.03 -15.76
C LEU A 131 11.44 4.51 -15.71
N TYR A 132 10.40 3.92 -16.31
CA TYR A 132 10.26 2.47 -16.34
C TYR A 132 11.37 1.83 -17.18
N ALA A 133 11.59 2.32 -18.40
CA ALA A 133 12.64 1.80 -19.28
C ALA A 133 14.04 1.87 -18.65
N LYS A 134 14.30 2.91 -17.84
CA LYS A 134 15.55 3.08 -17.09
C LYS A 134 15.77 1.98 -16.04
N TYR A 135 14.72 1.51 -15.37
CA TYR A 135 14.84 0.60 -14.22
C TYR A 135 14.35 -0.83 -14.48
N ALA A 136 13.61 -1.09 -15.56
CA ALA A 136 12.98 -2.39 -15.83
C ALA A 136 13.96 -3.59 -15.78
N ASN A 137 15.20 -3.39 -16.25
CA ASN A 137 16.24 -4.42 -16.21
C ASN A 137 17.24 -4.26 -15.05
N VAL A 138 17.00 -3.30 -14.15
CA VAL A 138 17.89 -2.98 -13.03
C VAL A 138 17.47 -3.76 -11.79
N LYS A 139 18.46 -4.38 -11.14
CA LYS A 139 18.30 -5.09 -9.89
C LYS A 139 19.14 -4.46 -8.80
N THR A 140 18.65 -4.52 -7.57
CA THR A 140 19.42 -4.18 -6.39
C THR A 140 20.51 -5.24 -6.10
N PRO A 141 21.48 -4.99 -5.21
CA PRO A 141 22.54 -5.95 -4.87
C PRO A 141 22.04 -7.33 -4.42
N MET A 142 20.91 -7.41 -3.72
CA MET A 142 20.26 -8.67 -3.32
C MET A 142 19.33 -9.24 -4.40
N GLY A 143 19.32 -8.67 -5.60
CA GLY A 143 18.62 -9.20 -6.77
C GLY A 143 17.14 -8.82 -6.86
N PHE A 144 16.65 -7.89 -6.04
CA PHE A 144 15.27 -7.41 -6.12
C PHE A 144 15.10 -6.53 -7.36
N THR A 145 14.03 -6.75 -8.12
CA THR A 145 13.80 -6.06 -9.40
C THR A 145 12.93 -4.82 -9.21
N PHE A 146 12.94 -3.93 -10.20
CA PHE A 146 12.06 -2.77 -10.21
C PHE A 146 10.58 -3.15 -10.28
N ASP A 147 10.22 -4.18 -11.06
CA ASP A 147 8.85 -4.70 -11.11
C ASP A 147 8.37 -5.15 -9.73
N GLN A 148 9.22 -5.88 -8.98
CA GLN A 148 8.88 -6.29 -7.61
C GLN A 148 8.69 -5.08 -6.67
N ALA A 149 9.47 -4.00 -6.87
CA ALA A 149 9.35 -2.79 -6.07
C ALA A 149 8.02 -2.07 -6.29
N ILE A 150 7.53 -2.01 -7.54
CA ILE A 150 6.28 -1.29 -7.88
C ILE A 150 5.03 -2.18 -7.85
N GLN A 151 5.18 -3.50 -7.77
CA GLN A 151 4.11 -4.49 -7.93
C GLN A 151 2.88 -4.16 -7.06
N ALA A 152 3.09 -3.82 -5.80
CA ALA A 152 1.99 -3.47 -4.90
C ALA A 152 1.18 -2.27 -5.39
N GLY A 153 1.84 -1.22 -5.92
CA GLY A 153 1.17 -0.04 -6.46
C GLY A 153 0.38 -0.29 -7.75
N ILE A 154 0.77 -1.32 -8.51
CA ILE A 154 0.06 -1.76 -9.72
C ILE A 154 -1.12 -2.65 -9.35
N ASP A 155 -0.93 -3.64 -8.48
CA ASP A 155 -1.99 -4.60 -8.13
C ASP A 155 -3.08 -3.98 -7.24
N ALA A 156 -2.73 -2.96 -6.46
CA ALA A 156 -3.65 -2.26 -5.56
C ALA A 156 -3.74 -0.76 -5.94
N PRO A 157 -4.62 -0.39 -6.90
CA PRO A 157 -4.72 0.98 -7.44
C PRO A 157 -5.06 2.06 -6.39
N HIS A 158 -5.64 1.64 -5.26
CA HIS A 158 -6.04 2.53 -4.16
C HIS A 158 -4.88 2.98 -3.26
N LEU A 159 -3.69 2.38 -3.37
CA LEU A 159 -2.54 2.72 -2.55
C LEU A 159 -2.01 4.13 -2.87
N GLY A 160 -1.50 4.82 -1.86
CA GLY A 160 -0.97 6.19 -2.00
C GLY A 160 0.49 6.26 -2.46
N VAL A 161 1.35 5.36 -2.01
CA VAL A 161 2.81 5.39 -2.30
C VAL A 161 3.13 4.62 -3.58
N GLY A 162 2.89 3.30 -3.57
CA GLY A 162 2.96 2.44 -4.75
C GLY A 162 4.33 1.84 -5.09
N ILE A 163 5.35 2.09 -4.28
CA ILE A 163 6.68 1.47 -4.40
C ILE A 163 7.18 1.07 -3.01
N VAL A 164 7.95 -0.01 -2.92
CA VAL A 164 8.60 -0.48 -1.69
C VAL A 164 10.08 -0.75 -1.91
N ALA A 165 10.83 -0.76 -0.82
CA ALA A 165 12.22 -1.21 -0.77
C ALA A 165 12.30 -2.64 -0.19
N ALA A 166 13.13 -3.48 -0.81
CA ALA A 166 13.50 -4.81 -0.31
C ALA A 166 14.85 -4.82 0.42
N GLU A 167 15.62 -3.75 0.29
CA GLU A 167 16.89 -3.52 0.98
C GLU A 167 17.19 -2.01 0.95
N PRO A 168 18.04 -1.50 1.85
CA PRO A 168 18.37 -0.06 1.87
C PRO A 168 18.91 0.48 0.54
N ALA A 169 19.72 -0.31 -0.16
CA ALA A 169 20.30 0.07 -1.45
C ALA A 169 19.23 0.39 -2.52
N ALA A 170 17.99 -0.12 -2.39
CA ALA A 170 16.91 0.18 -3.34
C ALA A 170 16.62 1.68 -3.46
N TYR A 171 16.78 2.46 -2.38
CA TYR A 171 16.60 3.90 -2.40
C TYR A 171 17.64 4.63 -3.27
N GLN A 172 18.84 4.07 -3.42
CA GLN A 172 19.89 4.62 -4.28
C GLN A 172 19.80 4.06 -5.70
N VAL A 173 19.49 2.77 -5.85
CA VAL A 173 19.35 2.10 -7.17
C VAL A 173 18.18 2.69 -7.96
N TYR A 174 17.05 2.94 -7.31
CA TYR A 174 15.85 3.52 -7.92
C TYR A 174 15.66 5.00 -7.55
N LYS A 175 16.77 5.71 -7.30
CA LYS A 175 16.78 7.04 -6.66
C LYS A 175 15.80 8.02 -7.27
N GLU A 176 15.78 8.18 -8.59
CA GLU A 176 14.96 9.22 -9.23
C GLU A 176 13.45 9.06 -8.98
N ILE A 177 12.94 7.82 -9.02
CA ILE A 177 11.52 7.59 -8.74
C ILE A 177 11.24 7.57 -7.24
N MET A 178 12.18 7.07 -6.42
CA MET A 178 12.08 7.13 -4.97
C MET A 178 12.01 8.57 -4.47
N ASP A 179 12.89 9.45 -4.95
CA ASP A 179 12.91 10.87 -4.62
C ASP A 179 11.60 11.56 -5.04
N LYS A 180 11.10 11.30 -6.27
CA LYS A 180 9.79 11.83 -6.73
C LYS A 180 8.63 11.41 -5.83
N VAL A 181 8.63 10.15 -5.37
CA VAL A 181 7.59 9.63 -4.47
C VAL A 181 7.73 10.22 -3.07
N ILE A 182 8.96 10.34 -2.55
CA ILE A 182 9.23 10.93 -1.23
C ILE A 182 8.86 12.41 -1.21
N GLU A 183 9.23 13.17 -2.25
CA GLU A 183 8.86 14.58 -2.40
C GLU A 183 7.34 14.74 -2.54
N GLY A 184 6.69 13.92 -3.36
CA GLY A 184 5.23 13.95 -3.51
C GLY A 184 4.47 13.58 -2.24
N TRP A 185 5.05 12.74 -1.37
CA TRP A 185 4.40 12.29 -0.13
C TRP A 185 4.67 13.22 1.06
N HIS A 186 5.91 13.66 1.23
CA HIS A 186 6.37 14.41 2.39
C HIS A 186 6.67 15.89 2.12
N GLY A 187 6.73 16.31 0.85
CA GLY A 187 7.29 17.60 0.45
C GLY A 187 8.82 17.69 0.65
N TYR A 188 9.49 16.55 0.82
CA TYR A 188 10.91 16.45 1.14
C TYR A 188 11.73 16.26 -0.14
N LYS A 189 12.59 17.23 -0.45
CA LYS A 189 13.33 17.30 -1.72
C LYS A 189 14.60 16.48 -1.65
N ALA A 190 15.09 16.02 -2.81
CA ALA A 190 16.35 15.30 -2.94
C ALA A 190 17.60 16.05 -2.41
N THR A 191 17.51 17.36 -2.21
CA THR A 191 18.58 18.21 -1.66
C THR A 191 18.50 18.41 -0.15
N ASP A 192 17.39 18.02 0.47
CA ASP A 192 17.19 18.19 1.91
C ASP A 192 18.04 17.17 2.69
N THR A 193 18.19 17.36 4.00
CA THR A 193 18.90 16.42 4.88
C THR A 193 18.08 16.12 6.12
N HIS A 194 18.18 14.91 6.65
CA HIS A 194 17.41 14.51 7.82
C HIS A 194 18.25 14.65 9.09
N GLN A 195 17.59 15.03 10.19
CA GLN A 195 18.19 15.03 11.52
C GLN A 195 17.27 14.26 12.46
N SER A 196 17.87 13.39 13.26
CA SER A 196 17.17 12.64 14.32
C SER A 196 17.51 13.24 15.68
N ASP A 197 16.50 13.29 16.55
CA ASP A 197 16.64 13.76 17.93
C ASP A 197 15.57 13.09 18.78
N MET A 198 15.99 12.11 19.58
CA MET A 198 15.12 11.36 20.49
C MET A 198 15.28 11.79 21.96
N ASP A 199 15.90 12.94 22.22
CA ASP A 199 16.09 13.46 23.57
C ASP A 199 14.75 13.97 24.13
N PHE A 200 14.07 13.11 24.89
CA PHE A 200 12.77 13.41 25.47
C PHE A 200 12.78 14.59 26.45
N GLU A 201 13.93 15.02 26.95
CA GLU A 201 14.02 16.21 27.80
C GLU A 201 13.82 17.51 27.03
N ARG A 202 14.00 17.50 25.70
CA ARG A 202 13.74 18.65 24.83
C ARG A 202 12.26 18.89 24.55
N LEU A 203 11.39 17.93 24.87
CA LEU A 203 9.95 18.13 24.80
C LEU A 203 9.47 19.12 25.85
N LYS A 204 8.72 20.12 25.39
CA LYS A 204 8.10 21.15 26.22
C LYS A 204 6.66 20.73 26.51
N MET A 205 6.44 20.30 27.75
CA MET A 205 5.11 19.94 28.24
C MET A 205 4.99 20.33 29.72
N THR A 206 4.07 21.24 30.02
CA THR A 206 3.84 21.75 31.38
C THR A 206 2.88 20.86 32.17
N PRO A 207 2.92 20.86 33.52
CA PRO A 207 1.93 20.14 34.33
C PRO A 207 0.48 20.57 34.06
N ALA A 208 0.27 21.85 33.72
CA ALA A 208 -1.04 22.37 33.33
C ALA A 208 -1.53 21.77 32.01
N GLN A 209 -0.66 21.68 31.00
CA GLN A 209 -0.96 21.00 29.73
C GLN A 209 -1.28 19.53 29.96
N VAL A 210 -0.51 18.80 30.78
CA VAL A 210 -0.82 17.39 31.12
C VAL A 210 -2.20 17.26 31.76
N THR A 211 -2.53 18.14 32.71
CA THR A 211 -3.84 18.14 33.37
C THR A 211 -4.97 18.42 32.40
N LYS A 212 -4.78 19.37 31.48
CA LYS A 212 -5.73 19.70 30.41
C LYS A 212 -5.90 18.52 29.46
N PHE A 213 -4.79 17.95 28.99
CA PHE A 213 -4.79 16.83 28.05
C PHE A 213 -5.46 15.59 28.64
N ASN A 214 -5.25 15.27 29.92
CA ASN A 214 -5.91 14.15 30.60
C ASN A 214 -7.44 14.26 30.66
N LYS A 215 -8.03 15.45 30.45
CA LYS A 215 -9.50 15.62 30.37
C LYS A 215 -10.06 15.26 29.00
N HIS A 216 -9.28 15.48 27.94
CA HIS A 216 -9.74 15.42 26.54
C HIS A 216 -9.16 14.23 25.76
N ILE A 217 -7.97 13.77 26.14
CA ILE A 217 -7.27 12.66 25.50
C ILE A 217 -7.62 11.35 26.20
N VAL A 218 -8.11 10.40 25.43
CA VAL A 218 -8.41 9.02 25.88
C VAL A 218 -7.12 8.23 26.04
N SER A 219 -6.26 8.26 25.03
CA SER A 219 -4.99 7.53 25.03
C SER A 219 -3.95 8.21 24.16
N THR A 220 -2.69 7.93 24.47
CA THR A 220 -1.52 8.42 23.74
C THR A 220 -0.72 7.22 23.22
N ARG A 221 -0.20 7.32 22.00
CA ARG A 221 0.54 6.24 21.35
C ARG A 221 1.64 6.81 20.45
N ILE A 222 2.87 6.32 20.61
CA ILE A 222 4.01 6.65 19.76
C ILE A 222 4.56 5.38 19.16
N ARG A 223 4.76 5.36 17.84
CA ARG A 223 5.35 4.22 17.14
C ARG A 223 6.39 4.65 16.13
N ALA A 224 7.41 3.83 15.90
CA ALA A 224 8.28 3.97 14.72
C ALA A 224 8.71 2.63 14.15
N GLY A 225 9.02 2.62 12.85
CA GLY A 225 9.62 1.49 12.14
C GLY A 225 11.15 1.58 12.20
N ARG A 226 11.84 0.45 12.34
CA ARG A 226 13.30 0.34 12.14
C ARG A 226 13.62 -0.92 11.37
N SER A 227 14.69 -0.83 10.59
CA SER A 227 15.26 -1.93 9.83
C SER A 227 16.68 -2.19 10.29
N ILE A 228 17.09 -3.45 10.40
CA ILE A 228 18.47 -3.85 10.66
C ILE A 228 19.28 -3.82 9.36
N ASP A 229 20.43 -3.13 9.37
CA ASP A 229 21.31 -3.04 8.21
C ASP A 229 21.95 -4.39 7.86
N GLY A 230 22.27 -4.60 6.58
CA GLY A 230 22.82 -5.85 6.06
C GLY A 230 21.83 -7.03 5.97
N LEU A 231 20.56 -6.83 6.35
CA LEU A 231 19.48 -7.82 6.21
C LEU A 231 18.40 -7.28 5.26
N ALA A 232 17.91 -8.13 4.35
CA ALA A 232 16.84 -7.76 3.43
C ALA A 232 15.56 -7.41 4.20
N LEU A 233 14.92 -6.30 3.81
CA LEU A 233 13.61 -5.88 4.30
C LEU A 233 12.54 -6.92 3.98
N PRO A 234 11.37 -6.90 4.65
CA PRO A 234 10.33 -7.92 4.50
C PRO A 234 9.95 -8.31 3.05
N PRO A 235 9.86 -7.40 2.06
CA PRO A 235 9.62 -7.79 0.66
C PRO A 235 10.68 -8.72 0.08
N GLY A 236 11.97 -8.46 0.37
CA GLY A 236 13.12 -9.18 -0.16
C GLY A 236 13.63 -10.34 0.69
N THR A 237 13.17 -10.44 1.94
CA THR A 237 13.73 -11.38 2.92
C THR A 237 13.47 -12.85 2.56
N ASP A 238 14.45 -13.72 2.79
CA ASP A 238 14.23 -15.17 2.82
C ASP A 238 13.92 -15.66 4.25
N ARG A 239 13.60 -16.96 4.42
CA ARG A 239 13.33 -17.52 5.76
C ARG A 239 14.53 -17.44 6.70
N LYS A 240 15.76 -17.52 6.19
CA LYS A 240 16.97 -17.49 7.00
C LYS A 240 17.18 -16.07 7.56
N GLN A 241 17.19 -15.05 6.71
CA GLN A 241 17.32 -13.65 7.11
C GLN A 241 16.21 -13.24 8.06
N ARG A 242 14.95 -13.60 7.79
CA ARG A 242 13.81 -13.31 8.68
C ARG A 242 13.99 -13.92 10.07
N ARG A 243 14.44 -15.17 10.16
CA ARG A 243 14.76 -15.85 11.44
C ARG A 243 15.98 -15.23 12.13
N THR A 244 16.96 -14.75 11.38
CA THR A 244 18.09 -13.98 11.94
C THR A 244 17.59 -12.70 12.60
N VAL A 245 16.71 -11.93 11.93
CA VAL A 245 16.07 -10.73 12.51
C VAL A 245 15.33 -11.09 13.80
N GLU A 246 14.49 -12.13 13.76
CA GLU A 246 13.75 -12.57 14.96
C GLU A 246 14.71 -12.93 16.10
N SER A 247 15.77 -13.68 15.83
CA SER A 247 16.75 -14.08 16.85
C SER A 247 17.48 -12.88 17.46
N LEU A 248 17.92 -11.92 16.63
CA LEU A 248 18.57 -10.69 17.09
C LEU A 248 17.64 -9.89 18.01
N LEU A 249 16.38 -9.74 17.61
CA LEU A 249 15.40 -8.97 18.36
C LEU A 249 14.96 -9.68 19.63
N LYS A 250 14.78 -11.01 19.62
CA LYS A 250 14.51 -11.77 20.86
C LYS A 250 15.62 -11.58 21.88
N ASN A 251 16.88 -11.62 21.46
CA ASN A 251 18.02 -11.39 22.34
C ASN A 251 18.10 -9.93 22.84
N ALA A 252 17.77 -8.95 22.00
CA ALA A 252 17.70 -7.56 22.43
C ALA A 252 16.57 -7.32 23.44
N LEU A 253 15.39 -7.86 23.16
CA LEU A 253 14.18 -7.67 23.96
C LEU A 253 14.24 -8.44 25.30
N SER A 254 14.93 -9.58 25.35
CA SER A 254 15.12 -10.32 26.61
C SER A 254 16.06 -9.61 27.60
N LYS A 255 16.78 -8.57 27.17
CA LYS A 255 17.65 -7.75 28.02
C LYS A 255 16.95 -6.50 28.55
N MET A 256 15.71 -6.27 28.16
CA MET A 256 14.92 -5.17 28.71
C MET A 256 14.70 -5.39 30.21
N SER A 257 14.76 -4.31 30.97
CA SER A 257 14.68 -4.34 32.43
C SER A 257 13.78 -3.21 32.94
N GLY A 258 13.42 -3.27 34.22
CA GLY A 258 12.55 -2.26 34.84
C GLY A 258 11.16 -2.25 34.22
N ASP A 259 10.66 -1.07 33.87
CA ASP A 259 9.34 -0.90 33.24
C ASP A 259 9.26 -1.41 31.80
N LEU A 260 10.40 -1.72 31.17
CA LEU A 260 10.48 -2.30 29.83
C LEU A 260 10.53 -3.83 29.82
N GLU A 261 10.71 -4.48 30.98
CA GLU A 261 10.78 -5.93 31.08
C GLU A 261 9.48 -6.59 30.59
N GLY A 262 9.62 -7.63 29.77
CA GLY A 262 8.49 -8.21 29.06
C GLY A 262 8.75 -9.59 28.48
N ILE A 263 7.78 -10.07 27.71
CA ILE A 263 7.78 -11.42 27.12
C ILE A 263 7.61 -11.30 25.62
N TYR A 264 8.38 -12.09 24.87
CA TYR A 264 8.21 -12.27 23.44
C TYR A 264 7.30 -13.46 23.14
N TYR A 265 6.27 -13.22 22.33
CA TYR A 265 5.30 -14.20 21.87
C TYR A 265 5.50 -14.43 20.36
N PRO A 266 6.11 -15.55 19.96
CA PRO A 266 6.17 -15.91 18.54
C PRO A 266 4.76 -16.16 18.02
N LEU A 267 4.42 -15.59 16.86
CA LEU A 267 3.07 -15.65 16.30
C LEU A 267 2.63 -17.10 16.03
N GLY A 268 3.53 -17.93 15.50
CA GLY A 268 3.26 -19.36 15.30
C GLY A 268 3.18 -20.20 16.58
N GLY A 269 3.52 -19.63 17.74
CA GLY A 269 3.49 -20.31 19.04
C GLY A 269 2.41 -19.79 19.99
N MET A 270 1.58 -18.83 19.58
CA MET A 270 0.47 -18.32 20.39
C MET A 270 -0.73 -19.28 20.34
N THR A 271 -1.39 -19.44 21.47
CA THR A 271 -2.75 -20.04 21.51
C THR A 271 -3.75 -19.10 20.84
N LYS A 272 -4.88 -19.64 20.39
CA LYS A 272 -5.90 -18.83 19.72
C LYS A 272 -6.48 -17.76 20.66
N GLU A 273 -6.64 -18.10 21.93
CA GLU A 273 -7.13 -17.21 22.98
C GLU A 273 -6.16 -16.04 23.23
N GLN A 274 -4.84 -16.31 23.21
CA GLN A 274 -3.82 -15.26 23.31
C GLN A 274 -3.84 -14.34 22.09
N GLU A 275 -3.90 -14.92 20.89
CA GLU A 275 -3.98 -14.17 19.64
C GLU A 275 -5.22 -13.27 19.61
N ASP A 276 -6.39 -13.83 19.88
CA ASP A 276 -7.68 -13.12 19.88
C ASP A 276 -7.71 -12.01 20.93
N LYS A 277 -7.15 -12.26 22.12
CA LYS A 277 -7.05 -11.24 23.17
C LYS A 277 -6.16 -10.08 22.73
N LEU A 278 -4.99 -10.36 22.16
CA LEU A 278 -4.09 -9.30 21.70
C LEU A 278 -4.66 -8.53 20.51
N GLN A 279 -5.44 -9.18 19.64
CA GLN A 279 -6.16 -8.49 18.55
C GLN A 279 -7.30 -7.62 19.10
N ALA A 280 -8.12 -8.13 20.01
CA ALA A 280 -9.24 -7.41 20.60
C ALA A 280 -8.77 -6.19 21.42
N ASP A 281 -7.65 -6.32 22.13
CA ASP A 281 -7.03 -5.23 22.89
C ASP A 281 -6.27 -4.23 21.96
N GLY A 282 -6.20 -4.48 20.64
CA GLY A 282 -5.55 -3.59 19.67
C GLY A 282 -4.01 -3.61 19.67
N PHE A 283 -3.41 -4.66 20.24
CA PHE A 283 -1.97 -4.80 20.41
C PHE A 283 -1.29 -5.59 19.29
N LEU A 284 -1.97 -6.57 18.70
CA LEU A 284 -1.40 -7.42 17.65
C LEU A 284 -1.74 -6.90 16.26
N PHE A 285 -0.78 -6.96 15.36
CA PHE A 285 -0.98 -6.69 13.95
C PHE A 285 -1.86 -7.76 13.29
N GLN A 286 -2.58 -7.37 12.26
CA GLN A 286 -3.48 -8.27 11.55
C GLN A 286 -2.73 -9.03 10.46
N LYS A 287 -3.22 -10.24 10.13
CA LYS A 287 -2.73 -10.95 8.95
C LYS A 287 -3.01 -10.11 7.70
N PRO A 288 -2.02 -9.84 6.83
CA PRO A 288 -2.23 -9.08 5.61
C PRO A 288 -3.31 -9.72 4.73
N THR A 289 -4.26 -8.91 4.27
CA THR A 289 -5.25 -9.28 3.26
C THR A 289 -4.70 -9.04 1.85
N PRO A 290 -5.28 -9.63 0.79
CA PRO A 290 -4.83 -9.42 -0.59
C PRO A 290 -4.81 -7.96 -1.05
N ASN A 291 -5.59 -7.08 -0.41
CA ASN A 291 -5.61 -5.65 -0.74
C ASN A 291 -4.52 -4.85 0.00
N ASN A 292 -3.76 -5.45 0.92
CA ASN A 292 -2.72 -4.76 1.67
C ASN A 292 -1.38 -4.75 0.93
N VAL A 293 -0.59 -3.71 1.16
CA VAL A 293 0.78 -3.56 0.62
C VAL A 293 1.60 -4.82 0.88
N LEU A 294 1.58 -5.32 2.12
CA LEU A 294 2.39 -6.47 2.57
C LEU A 294 2.13 -7.75 1.78
N ALA A 295 0.89 -7.97 1.34
CA ALA A 295 0.55 -9.13 0.53
C ALA A 295 1.10 -8.97 -0.90
N ASN A 296 0.88 -7.80 -1.51
CA ASN A 296 1.25 -7.55 -2.90
C ASN A 296 2.75 -7.30 -3.12
N CYS A 297 3.49 -6.87 -2.09
CA CYS A 297 4.95 -6.75 -2.17
C CYS A 297 5.70 -8.02 -1.73
N GLY A 298 4.99 -9.09 -1.38
CA GLY A 298 5.62 -10.35 -0.95
C GLY A 298 6.14 -10.38 0.49
N ALA A 299 5.88 -9.36 1.31
CA ALA A 299 6.23 -9.36 2.74
C ALA A 299 5.43 -10.39 3.58
N ALA A 300 4.27 -10.85 3.08
CA ALA A 300 3.43 -11.85 3.72
C ALA A 300 3.90 -13.31 3.54
N ARG A 301 5.00 -13.57 2.81
CA ARG A 301 5.51 -14.93 2.55
C ARG A 301 5.81 -15.69 3.84
N ASP A 302 5.59 -17.00 3.81
CA ASP A 302 5.83 -17.97 4.90
C ASP A 302 5.10 -17.67 6.23
N TRP A 303 4.03 -16.86 6.22
CA TRP A 303 3.30 -16.53 7.46
C TRP A 303 2.85 -17.79 8.23
N PRO A 304 3.05 -17.90 9.56
CA PRO A 304 3.57 -16.88 10.50
C PRO A 304 5.07 -17.01 10.85
N ASP A 305 5.89 -17.68 10.03
CA ASP A 305 7.31 -17.96 10.32
C ASP A 305 8.09 -16.70 10.70
N ALA A 306 8.77 -16.76 11.85
CA ALA A 306 9.61 -15.72 12.41
C ALA A 306 8.93 -14.36 12.64
N ARG A 307 7.60 -14.34 12.81
CA ARG A 307 6.84 -13.16 13.25
C ARG A 307 6.51 -13.29 14.72
N GLY A 308 6.33 -12.16 15.39
CA GLY A 308 5.83 -12.16 16.75
C GLY A 308 5.69 -10.77 17.33
N ILE A 309 5.28 -10.75 18.59
CA ILE A 309 5.06 -9.55 19.38
C ILE A 309 5.78 -9.68 20.71
N PHE A 310 6.48 -8.63 21.11
CA PHE A 310 6.89 -8.44 22.50
C PHE A 310 5.98 -7.42 23.15
N HIS A 311 5.70 -7.59 24.43
CA HIS A 311 5.18 -6.51 25.25
C HIS A 311 5.69 -6.60 26.69
N ASN A 312 5.83 -5.44 27.34
CA ASN A 312 6.09 -5.37 28.77
C ASN A 312 4.88 -5.82 29.58
N LYS A 313 5.06 -6.00 30.89
CA LYS A 313 4.01 -6.47 31.81
C LYS A 313 2.72 -5.65 31.74
N ASP A 314 2.86 -4.33 31.66
CA ASP A 314 1.73 -3.38 31.69
C ASP A 314 1.16 -3.08 30.29
N LYS A 315 1.72 -3.70 29.23
CA LYS A 315 1.39 -3.46 27.82
C LYS A 315 1.46 -1.99 27.41
N THR A 316 2.32 -1.22 28.08
CA THR A 316 2.62 0.18 27.76
C THR A 316 3.82 0.33 26.81
N PHE A 317 4.52 -0.78 26.54
CA PHE A 317 5.58 -0.89 25.55
C PHE A 317 5.45 -2.21 24.78
N LEU A 318 5.46 -2.14 23.45
CA LEU A 318 5.31 -3.27 22.55
C LEU A 318 6.28 -3.19 21.38
N VAL A 319 6.69 -4.35 20.85
CA VAL A 319 7.47 -4.43 19.62
C VAL A 319 6.88 -5.49 18.70
N TRP A 320 6.51 -5.10 17.48
CA TRP A 320 6.20 -6.07 16.43
C TRP A 320 7.46 -6.44 15.68
N VAL A 321 7.61 -7.74 15.39
CA VAL A 321 8.78 -8.32 14.73
C VAL A 321 8.36 -8.93 13.39
N ASN A 322 9.05 -8.52 12.32
CA ASN A 322 8.92 -9.04 10.95
C ASN A 322 7.51 -8.91 10.32
N GLU A 323 6.82 -7.81 10.57
CA GLU A 323 5.53 -7.50 9.91
C GLU A 323 5.78 -6.64 8.66
N GLU A 324 5.51 -5.32 8.68
CA GLU A 324 5.80 -4.40 7.57
C GLU A 324 7.29 -4.03 7.49
N ASP A 325 7.93 -3.92 8.66
CA ASP A 325 9.36 -3.69 8.85
C ASP A 325 9.93 -4.78 9.79
N HIS A 326 11.26 -4.80 9.95
CA HIS A 326 11.90 -5.68 10.93
C HIS A 326 11.39 -5.41 12.36
N ILE A 327 11.23 -4.13 12.70
CA ILE A 327 10.87 -3.66 14.05
C ILE A 327 9.77 -2.61 13.92
N ARG A 328 8.64 -2.80 14.61
CA ARG A 328 7.69 -1.72 14.93
C ARG A 328 7.69 -1.50 16.44
N CYS A 329 8.43 -0.49 16.88
CA CYS A 329 8.58 -0.13 18.28
C CYS A 329 7.43 0.80 18.70
N ILE A 330 6.67 0.45 19.74
CA ILE A 330 5.42 1.12 20.14
C ILE A 330 5.45 1.39 21.64
N SER A 331 5.15 2.62 22.05
CA SER A 331 4.84 2.98 23.43
C SER A 331 3.44 3.58 23.48
N MET A 332 2.64 3.21 24.48
CA MET A 332 1.29 3.74 24.65
C MET A 332 0.83 3.69 26.09
N GLN A 333 -0.17 4.50 26.42
CA GLN A 333 -0.92 4.45 27.69
C GLN A 333 -2.19 5.29 27.57
N ASP A 334 -3.07 5.15 28.55
CA ASP A 334 -4.25 6.01 28.70
C ASP A 334 -3.86 7.42 29.14
N GLY A 335 -4.72 8.38 28.79
CA GLY A 335 -4.52 9.79 29.08
C GLY A 335 -3.54 10.49 28.14
N GLY A 336 -3.18 11.70 28.52
CA GLY A 336 -2.49 12.68 27.70
C GLY A 336 -1.07 13.02 28.13
N ASN A 337 -0.42 12.18 28.95
CA ASN A 337 0.99 12.39 29.30
C ASN A 337 1.92 11.94 28.17
N VAL A 338 2.02 12.77 27.13
CA VAL A 338 2.81 12.47 25.92
C VAL A 338 4.31 12.34 26.23
N LYS A 339 4.84 13.14 27.16
CA LYS A 339 6.27 13.10 27.51
C LYS A 339 6.68 11.75 28.09
N ASP A 340 5.88 11.14 28.96
CA ASP A 340 6.18 9.81 29.51
C ASP A 340 6.14 8.71 28.44
N VAL A 341 5.18 8.77 27.52
CA VAL A 341 5.09 7.83 26.39
C VAL A 341 6.31 7.94 25.49
N PHE A 342 6.75 9.18 25.18
CA PHE A 342 7.92 9.42 24.34
C PHE A 342 9.22 9.00 25.03
N LYS A 343 9.38 9.32 26.32
CA LYS A 343 10.52 8.88 27.12
C LYS A 343 10.67 7.36 27.08
N ARG A 344 9.61 6.62 27.39
CA ARG A 344 9.63 5.15 27.37
C ARG A 344 9.97 4.60 25.98
N TRP A 345 9.39 5.19 24.93
CA TRP A 345 9.69 4.82 23.54
C TRP A 345 11.17 5.05 23.18
N ALA A 346 11.71 6.25 23.47
CA ALA A 346 13.08 6.64 23.15
C ALA A 346 14.11 5.77 23.90
N MET A 347 13.87 5.51 25.19
CA MET A 347 14.72 4.61 25.98
C MET A 347 14.74 3.20 25.41
N ALA A 348 13.57 2.68 25.03
CA ALA A 348 13.47 1.31 24.54
C ALA A 348 14.09 1.13 23.15
N ILE A 349 13.85 2.06 22.22
CA ILE A 349 14.41 1.96 20.86
C ILE A 349 15.94 2.09 20.87
N ASN A 350 16.50 2.97 21.70
CA ASN A 350 17.95 3.09 21.88
C ASN A 350 18.54 1.84 22.54
N SER A 351 17.85 1.22 23.49
CA SER A 351 18.28 -0.04 24.12
C SER A 351 18.37 -1.20 23.10
N ILE A 352 17.40 -1.28 22.17
CA ILE A 352 17.45 -2.24 21.07
C ILE A 352 18.69 -1.99 20.20
N GLU A 353 18.95 -0.74 19.83
CA GLU A 353 20.12 -0.35 19.02
C GLU A 353 21.44 -0.75 19.70
N VAL A 354 21.60 -0.47 20.99
CA VAL A 354 22.80 -0.86 21.76
C VAL A 354 22.99 -2.39 21.75
N SER A 355 21.91 -3.16 21.87
CA SER A 355 22.01 -4.62 21.81
C SER A 355 22.32 -5.13 20.40
N LEU A 356 21.82 -4.48 19.34
CA LEU A 356 22.18 -4.82 17.95
C LEU A 356 23.65 -4.52 17.69
N ALA A 357 24.15 -3.36 18.13
CA ALA A 357 25.55 -2.96 17.99
C ALA A 357 26.49 -3.98 18.64
N SER A 358 26.11 -4.49 19.82
CA SER A 358 26.86 -5.55 20.52
C SER A 358 26.91 -6.88 19.75
N ALA A 359 25.99 -7.10 18.80
CA ALA A 359 25.95 -8.25 17.91
C ALA A 359 26.55 -7.97 16.51
N GLY A 360 27.15 -6.79 16.30
CA GLY A 360 27.74 -6.39 15.02
C GLY A 360 26.74 -5.88 13.99
N TYR A 361 25.54 -5.47 14.42
CA TYR A 361 24.49 -4.91 13.56
C TYR A 361 24.15 -3.47 13.96
N SER A 362 23.64 -2.69 13.01
CA SER A 362 23.10 -1.35 13.24
C SER A 362 21.69 -1.24 12.65
N TYR A 363 21.01 -0.14 12.92
CA TYR A 363 19.88 0.24 12.10
C TYR A 363 20.33 0.67 10.71
N ALA A 364 19.53 0.36 9.70
CA ALA A 364 19.70 0.88 8.35
C ALA A 364 19.39 2.38 8.36
N HIS A 365 20.38 3.18 8.00
CA HIS A 365 20.33 4.65 8.05
C HIS A 365 21.06 5.25 6.85
N ASP A 366 20.56 6.39 6.38
CA ASP A 366 21.14 7.21 5.32
C ASP A 366 21.05 8.68 5.74
N ASP A 367 22.09 9.49 5.51
CA ASP A 367 22.13 10.88 6.00
C ASP A 367 21.03 11.77 5.39
N HIS A 368 20.62 11.46 4.16
CA HIS A 368 19.53 12.16 3.49
C HIS A 368 18.17 11.60 3.91
N LEU A 369 18.02 10.28 4.04
CA LEU A 369 16.73 9.63 4.28
C LEU A 369 16.42 9.29 5.74
N GLY A 370 17.36 9.47 6.66
CA GLY A 370 17.25 9.00 8.03
C GLY A 370 17.18 7.48 8.13
N TYR A 371 16.36 6.98 9.06
CA TYR A 371 16.14 5.54 9.20
C TYR A 371 15.34 4.99 8.01
N ILE A 372 15.88 3.92 7.44
CA ILE A 372 15.32 3.27 6.26
C ILE A 372 14.26 2.23 6.66
N THR A 373 13.13 2.24 5.95
CA THR A 373 12.02 1.30 6.12
C THR A 373 11.55 0.76 4.76
N THR A 374 10.68 -0.25 4.79
CA THR A 374 10.11 -0.87 3.59
C THR A 374 9.38 0.14 2.71
N CYS A 375 8.62 1.05 3.30
CA CYS A 375 7.79 1.99 2.58
C CYS A 375 8.39 3.41 2.65
N PRO A 376 8.56 4.12 1.52
CA PRO A 376 9.06 5.51 1.52
C PRO A 376 8.27 6.48 2.42
N SER A 377 7.00 6.19 2.69
CA SER A 377 6.19 7.00 3.62
C SER A 377 6.64 6.91 5.08
N ASN A 378 7.49 5.95 5.43
CA ASN A 378 7.98 5.70 6.79
C ASN A 378 9.49 5.95 6.96
N CYS A 379 10.19 6.52 5.95
CA CYS A 379 11.57 6.97 6.12
C CYS A 379 11.69 8.21 7.04
N GLY A 380 12.93 8.60 7.36
CA GLY A 380 13.25 9.67 8.29
C GLY A 380 13.27 9.14 9.72
N THR A 381 12.39 9.68 10.55
CA THR A 381 12.16 9.19 11.92
C THR A 381 11.38 7.87 11.94
N GLY A 382 10.59 7.61 10.89
CA GLY A 382 9.54 6.59 10.87
C GLY A 382 8.45 6.75 11.95
N LEU A 383 8.45 7.90 12.66
CA LEU A 383 7.68 8.13 13.87
C LEU A 383 6.28 8.65 13.57
N ARG A 384 5.29 7.95 14.12
CA ARG A 384 3.91 8.44 14.24
C ARG A 384 3.55 8.50 15.73
N ALA A 385 3.53 9.72 16.26
CA ALA A 385 2.98 10.06 17.55
C ALA A 385 1.53 10.48 17.38
N SER A 386 0.64 9.89 18.17
CA SER A 386 -0.78 10.11 18.07
C SER A 386 -1.47 10.11 19.42
N VAL A 387 -2.62 10.78 19.45
CA VAL A 387 -3.53 10.81 20.60
C VAL A 387 -4.95 10.53 20.12
N MET A 388 -5.72 9.82 20.93
CA MET A 388 -7.15 9.67 20.72
C MET A 388 -7.86 10.83 21.44
N LEU A 389 -8.21 11.88 20.70
CA LEU A 389 -8.69 13.16 21.23
C LEU A 389 -10.21 13.29 21.08
N LYS A 390 -10.90 13.68 22.14
CA LYS A 390 -12.34 13.99 22.12
C LYS A 390 -12.57 15.40 21.59
N LEU A 391 -13.29 15.51 20.47
CA LEU A 391 -13.69 16.79 19.85
C LEU A 391 -15.20 16.83 19.51
N PRO A 392 -16.12 16.41 20.41
CA PRO A 392 -17.54 16.26 20.06
C PRO A 392 -18.20 17.58 19.63
N LYS A 393 -17.84 18.72 20.20
CA LYS A 393 -18.45 20.01 19.86
C LYS A 393 -17.84 20.61 18.60
N LEU A 394 -16.52 20.60 18.49
CA LEU A 394 -15.78 21.15 17.36
C LEU A 394 -16.16 20.43 16.07
N TYR A 395 -16.18 19.09 16.09
CA TYR A 395 -16.64 18.29 14.96
C TYR A 395 -18.09 18.61 14.58
N LYS A 396 -19.00 18.72 15.57
CA LYS A 396 -20.41 19.06 15.29
C LYS A 396 -20.55 20.43 14.62
N LYS A 397 -19.64 21.36 14.91
CA LYS A 397 -19.62 22.71 14.35
C LYS A 397 -19.10 22.78 12.91
N MET A 398 -18.05 22.04 12.55
CA MET A 398 -17.37 22.18 11.24
C MET A 398 -17.42 20.95 10.33
N GLY A 399 -17.77 19.78 10.86
CA GLY A 399 -17.75 18.51 10.13
C GLY A 399 -16.35 17.88 10.01
N VAL A 400 -16.29 16.65 9.47
CA VAL A 400 -15.04 15.87 9.39
C VAL A 400 -14.00 16.56 8.49
N HIS A 401 -14.39 16.95 7.28
CA HIS A 401 -13.43 17.46 6.29
C HIS A 401 -12.78 18.79 6.71
N ALA A 402 -13.54 19.73 7.27
CA ALA A 402 -12.97 20.98 7.76
C ALA A 402 -12.05 20.76 8.97
N LEU A 403 -12.33 19.75 9.80
CA LEU A 403 -11.44 19.35 10.90
C LEU A 403 -10.15 18.71 10.38
N GLU A 404 -10.25 17.86 9.36
CA GLU A 404 -9.10 17.28 8.65
C GLU A 404 -8.21 18.38 8.04
N GLU A 405 -8.80 19.35 7.34
CA GLU A 405 -8.09 20.51 6.78
C GLU A 405 -7.44 21.38 7.86
N LEU A 406 -8.15 21.63 8.98
CA LEU A 406 -7.60 22.35 10.11
C LEU A 406 -6.39 21.62 10.70
N ALA A 407 -6.49 20.31 10.93
CA ALA A 407 -5.37 19.50 11.42
C ALA A 407 -4.20 19.53 10.43
N ASP A 408 -4.48 19.42 9.12
CA ASP A 408 -3.48 19.47 8.06
C ASP A 408 -2.70 20.78 8.05
N SER A 409 -3.38 21.91 8.24
CA SER A 409 -2.78 23.24 8.33
C SER A 409 -1.76 23.40 9.48
N MET A 410 -1.83 22.53 10.50
CA MET A 410 -0.90 22.47 11.63
C MET A 410 0.18 21.38 11.45
N GLY A 411 0.23 20.74 10.29
CA GLY A 411 1.12 19.61 10.01
C GLY A 411 0.72 18.32 10.74
N LEU A 412 -0.57 18.19 11.07
CA LEU A 412 -1.16 17.01 11.69
C LEU A 412 -2.03 16.24 10.69
N GLN A 413 -2.39 15.02 11.05
CA GLN A 413 -3.41 14.24 10.36
C GLN A 413 -4.46 13.83 11.39
N ALA A 414 -5.72 14.13 11.09
CA ALA A 414 -6.88 13.65 11.82
C ALA A 414 -7.49 12.43 11.13
N ARG A 415 -7.90 11.43 11.91
CA ARG A 415 -8.62 10.25 11.44
C ARG A 415 -9.79 9.94 12.37
N GLY A 416 -10.95 9.65 11.79
CA GLY A 416 -12.10 9.16 12.54
C GLY A 416 -11.96 7.70 12.97
N GLY A 417 -13.02 7.13 13.55
CA GLY A 417 -13.00 5.80 14.18
C GLY A 417 -12.68 4.64 13.22
N ARG A 418 -12.83 4.83 11.91
CA ARG A 418 -12.48 3.84 10.87
C ARG A 418 -11.33 4.31 9.96
N GLY A 419 -10.60 5.34 10.37
CA GLY A 419 -9.52 5.93 9.58
C GLY A 419 -9.88 7.27 8.95
N GLU A 420 -9.13 7.64 7.92
CA GLU A 420 -9.26 8.91 7.20
C GLU A 420 -10.65 9.03 6.55
N HIS A 421 -11.22 10.23 6.54
CA HIS A 421 -12.55 10.58 6.02
C HIS A 421 -13.73 9.85 6.70
N SER A 422 -13.48 9.14 7.80
CA SER A 422 -14.54 8.46 8.54
C SER A 422 -15.10 9.35 9.65
N PRO A 423 -16.37 9.14 10.07
CA PRO A 423 -16.91 9.78 11.26
C PRO A 423 -16.07 9.49 12.51
N PRO A 424 -16.14 10.35 13.55
CA PRO A 424 -15.44 10.10 14.80
C PRO A 424 -15.91 8.82 15.50
N GLY A 425 -15.17 8.44 16.54
CA GLY A 425 -15.63 7.46 17.51
C GLY A 425 -16.96 7.85 18.19
N PRO A 426 -17.57 6.93 18.96
CA PRO A 426 -18.88 7.11 19.56
C PRO A 426 -19.05 8.37 20.42
N ASN A 427 -17.97 8.89 21.03
CA ASN A 427 -17.99 10.09 21.86
C ASN A 427 -17.26 11.28 21.20
N GLY A 428 -17.15 11.29 19.87
CA GLY A 428 -16.48 12.36 19.15
C GLY A 428 -14.96 12.20 19.12
N GLU A 429 -14.43 10.99 19.23
CA GLU A 429 -12.99 10.74 19.23
C GLU A 429 -12.36 10.75 17.82
N PHE A 430 -11.21 11.41 17.70
CA PHE A 430 -10.34 11.39 16.53
C PHE A 430 -8.93 10.94 16.91
N ASP A 431 -8.31 10.11 16.06
CA ASP A 431 -6.87 9.82 16.09
C ASP A 431 -6.14 11.00 15.43
N ILE A 432 -5.55 11.85 16.27
CA ILE A 432 -4.76 13.02 15.85
C ILE A 432 -3.28 12.65 15.94
N SER A 433 -2.54 12.81 14.83
CA SER A 433 -1.12 12.45 14.78
C SER A 433 -0.30 13.46 13.99
N ASN A 434 1.03 13.47 14.17
CA ASN A 434 1.90 14.21 13.26
C ASN A 434 1.70 13.69 11.81
N LYS A 435 1.78 14.56 10.80
CA LYS A 435 1.69 14.16 9.39
C LYS A 435 3.06 13.71 8.85
N GLY A 436 4.08 14.56 9.03
CA GLY A 436 5.44 14.31 8.54
C GLY A 436 6.16 13.17 9.27
N ARG A 437 7.11 12.52 8.57
CA ARG A 437 8.01 11.49 9.13
C ARG A 437 9.49 11.80 8.86
N ILE A 438 9.78 12.56 7.82
CA ILE A 438 11.12 12.95 7.37
C ILE A 438 11.22 14.48 7.31
N GLY A 439 12.44 15.03 7.33
CA GLY A 439 12.70 16.47 7.34
C GLY A 439 12.44 17.21 8.66
N ALA A 440 12.05 16.48 9.72
CA ALA A 440 11.98 16.96 11.10
C ALA A 440 12.32 15.82 12.05
N SER A 441 12.97 16.14 13.16
CA SER A 441 13.36 15.19 14.20
C SER A 441 12.17 14.62 14.98
N GLU A 442 12.39 13.54 15.74
CA GLU A 442 11.37 12.92 16.58
C GLU A 442 10.81 13.92 17.61
N VAL A 443 11.68 14.67 18.28
CA VAL A 443 11.28 15.74 19.22
C VAL A 443 10.42 16.79 18.53
N GLU A 444 10.80 17.29 17.36
CA GLU A 444 10.02 18.31 16.63
C GLU A 444 8.65 17.79 16.19
N LEU A 445 8.58 16.54 15.73
CA LEU A 445 7.33 15.91 15.31
C LEU A 445 6.38 15.69 16.48
N VAL A 446 6.89 15.25 17.64
CA VAL A 446 6.09 15.08 18.85
C VAL A 446 5.67 16.44 19.42
N GLN A 447 6.56 17.44 19.43
CA GLN A 447 6.22 18.79 19.88
C GLN A 447 5.13 19.42 19.01
N ARG A 448 5.23 19.29 17.68
CA ARG A 448 4.18 19.76 16.75
C ARG A 448 2.83 19.13 17.04
N MET A 449 2.80 17.84 17.36
CA MET A 449 1.58 17.14 17.77
C MET A 449 1.03 17.69 19.09
N ILE A 450 1.87 17.89 20.10
CA ILE A 450 1.47 18.50 21.38
C ILE A 450 0.85 19.88 21.15
N ASP A 451 1.52 20.77 20.42
CA ASP A 451 1.08 22.15 20.19
C ASP A 451 -0.25 22.20 19.43
N GLY A 452 -0.40 21.39 18.37
CA GLY A 452 -1.64 21.34 17.60
C GLY A 452 -2.80 20.68 18.36
N VAL A 453 -2.54 19.68 19.21
CA VAL A 453 -3.56 19.10 20.09
C VAL A 453 -4.03 20.10 21.13
N GLU A 454 -3.14 20.89 21.72
CA GLU A 454 -3.54 21.96 22.63
C GLU A 454 -4.47 22.96 21.94
N LYS A 455 -4.13 23.34 20.70
CA LYS A 455 -4.96 24.24 19.89
C LYS A 455 -6.35 23.67 19.59
N LEU A 456 -6.43 22.38 19.26
CA LEU A 456 -7.70 21.70 19.02
C LEU A 456 -8.56 21.65 20.29
N ILE A 457 -7.93 21.42 21.46
CA ILE A 457 -8.63 21.45 22.74
C ILE A 457 -9.16 22.86 23.03
N ASP A 458 -8.38 23.92 22.79
CA ASP A 458 -8.87 25.30 22.97
C ASP A 458 -10.13 25.58 22.13
N LEU A 459 -10.13 25.09 20.89
CA LEU A 459 -11.25 25.25 19.98
C LEU A 459 -12.47 24.42 20.39
N GLU A 460 -12.26 23.22 20.94
CA GLU A 460 -13.32 22.38 21.52
C GLU A 460 -13.93 23.00 22.78
N GLU A 461 -13.12 23.62 23.64
CA GLU A 461 -13.60 24.28 24.85
C GLU A 461 -14.39 25.56 24.52
N ALA A 462 -14.03 26.26 23.44
CA ALA A 462 -14.71 27.47 22.94
C ALA A 462 -15.95 27.19 22.07
N ALA A 463 -16.12 25.96 21.58
CA ALA A 463 -17.31 25.51 20.85
C ALA A 463 -18.44 25.13 21.80
#